data_AF-A0A836RSP8-F1
#
_entry.id   AF-A0A836RSP8-F1
#
_cell.length_a   1.000
_cell.length_b   1.000
_cell.length_c   1.000
_cell.angle_alpha   90.00
_cell.angle_beta   90.00
_cell.angle_gamma   90.00
#
_symmetry.space_group_name_H-M   'P 1'
#
loop_
_entity.id
_entity.type
_entity.pdbx_description
1 polymer ?
#
loop_
_entity_poly.entity_id
_entity_poly.type
_entity_poly.pdbx_seq_one_letter_code
_entity_poly.pdbx_strand_id
1 'polypeptide(L)'
;MKDNTLYYQAVILGGVVSALTDALPLLNLINCFCCLGIAAGGAIAVLYYQRYQPPEAPLLSTPMAVQMGLMTGIIGALAAFVFHYIMYQIMGNWQVEWILNSIENLDDIPALWEGIYEELQKEKYQVFAGWAILIRSLILFPIFTLSGALITLRILQNRRRPSI
;
A
#
# COMPACT_ATOMS: atom_id res chain seq x y z
N MET A 1 -13.48 -24.34 11.29
CA MET A 1 -12.50 -24.48 10.17
C MET A 1 -12.73 -23.49 9.02
N LYS A 2 -13.95 -23.01 8.76
CA LYS A 2 -14.25 -22.01 7.71
C LYS A 2 -13.64 -20.63 7.99
N ASP A 3 -13.48 -20.26 9.26
CA ASP A 3 -13.06 -18.92 9.69
C ASP A 3 -11.63 -18.56 9.30
N ASN A 4 -10.69 -19.51 9.39
CA ASN A 4 -9.28 -19.27 9.04
C ASN A 4 -9.12 -18.99 7.53
N THR A 5 -9.92 -19.65 6.69
CA THR A 5 -9.87 -19.43 5.24
C THR A 5 -10.35 -18.02 4.89
N LEU A 6 -11.43 -17.57 5.52
CA LEU A 6 -11.97 -16.23 5.32
C LEU A 6 -10.98 -15.15 5.78
N TYR A 7 -10.29 -15.39 6.90
CA TYR A 7 -9.25 -14.50 7.42
C TYR A 7 -8.13 -14.27 6.39
N TYR A 8 -7.55 -15.34 5.84
CA TYR A 8 -6.47 -15.22 4.86
C TYR A 8 -6.95 -14.59 3.54
N GLN A 9 -8.18 -14.88 3.10
CA GLN A 9 -8.77 -14.23 1.93
C GLN A 9 -8.89 -12.72 2.12
N ALA A 10 -9.36 -12.28 3.29
CA ALA A 10 -9.47 -10.86 3.62
C ALA A 10 -8.11 -10.15 3.61
N VAL A 11 -7.10 -10.78 4.23
CA VAL A 11 -5.71 -10.27 4.28
C VAL A 11 -5.11 -10.16 2.88
N ILE A 12 -5.24 -11.20 2.05
CA ILE A 12 -4.70 -11.21 0.69
C ILE A 12 -5.42 -10.16 -0.17
N LEU A 13 -6.75 -10.09 -0.09
CA LEU A 13 -7.54 -9.12 -0.83
C LEU A 13 -7.14 -7.68 -0.46
N GLY A 14 -7.08 -7.36 0.83
CA GLY A 14 -6.67 -6.05 1.31
C GLY A 14 -5.22 -5.72 0.92
N GLY A 15 -4.32 -6.70 0.95
CA GLY A 15 -2.92 -6.54 0.57
C GLY A 15 -2.77 -6.24 -0.93
N VAL A 16 -3.46 -6.99 -1.77
CA VAL A 16 -3.48 -6.76 -3.23
C VAL A 16 -4.08 -5.40 -3.57
N VAL A 17 -5.18 -5.00 -2.93
CA VAL A 17 -5.76 -3.66 -3.15
C VAL A 17 -4.78 -2.56 -2.74
N SER A 18 -4.10 -2.72 -1.59
CA SER A 18 -3.07 -1.77 -1.13
C SER A 18 -1.95 -1.65 -2.16
N ALA A 19 -1.46 -2.79 -2.67
CA ALA A 19 -0.37 -2.86 -3.63
C ALA A 19 -0.74 -2.26 -5.00
N LEU A 20 -1.94 -2.55 -5.50
CA LEU A 20 -2.43 -1.99 -6.76
C LEU A 20 -2.61 -0.48 -6.68
N THR A 21 -3.11 0.02 -5.54
CA THR A 21 -3.30 1.46 -5.34
C THR A 21 -1.97 2.21 -5.27
N ASP A 22 -0.91 1.56 -4.76
CA ASP A 22 0.45 2.09 -4.73
C ASP A 22 1.15 2.01 -6.09
N ALA A 23 0.95 0.91 -6.83
CA ALA A 23 1.59 0.68 -8.12
C ALA A 23 0.98 1.52 -9.27
N LEU A 24 -0.29 1.92 -9.17
CA LEU A 24 -0.99 2.66 -10.23
C LEU A 24 -0.71 4.17 -10.11
N PRO A 25 -0.04 4.80 -11.10
CA PRO A 25 0.43 6.18 -10.99
C PRO A 25 -0.68 7.23 -10.93
N LEU A 26 -1.85 6.98 -11.54
CA LEU A 26 -3.02 7.84 -11.41
C LEU A 26 -3.63 7.80 -9.99
N LEU A 27 -3.51 6.67 -9.30
CA LEU A 27 -3.94 6.51 -7.90
C LEU A 27 -2.84 6.91 -6.92
N ASN A 28 -1.59 6.98 -7.37
CA ASN A 28 -0.47 7.46 -6.57
C ASN A 28 -0.64 8.95 -6.19
N LEU A 29 -1.41 9.75 -6.94
CA LEU A 29 -1.83 11.10 -6.52
C LEU A 29 -2.70 11.08 -5.26
N ILE A 30 -3.58 10.08 -5.12
CA ILE A 30 -4.37 9.85 -3.89
C ILE A 30 -3.46 9.31 -2.77
N ASN A 31 -2.44 8.52 -3.11
CA ASN A 31 -1.45 8.02 -2.15
C ASN A 31 -0.46 9.11 -1.68
N CYS A 32 -0.25 10.15 -2.49
CA CYS A 32 0.52 11.35 -2.15
C CYS A 32 -0.15 12.15 -1.01
N PHE A 33 -1.47 12.02 -0.85
CA PHE A 33 -2.20 12.44 0.36
C PHE A 33 -2.14 11.34 1.44
N CYS A 34 -0.95 11.11 2.01
CA CYS A 34 -0.76 10.33 3.24
C CYS A 34 -1.12 8.82 3.18
N CYS A 35 -0.81 8.13 2.07
CA CYS A 35 -0.99 6.67 1.97
C CYS A 35 -2.46 6.20 2.13
N LEU A 36 -3.43 7.05 1.80
CA LEU A 36 -4.86 6.75 1.93
C LEU A 36 -5.27 5.49 1.16
N GLY A 37 -4.65 5.24 0.00
CA GLY A 37 -4.89 4.04 -0.79
C GLY A 37 -4.47 2.75 -0.05
N ILE A 38 -3.32 2.81 0.62
CA ILE A 38 -2.82 1.73 1.47
C ILE A 38 -3.73 1.54 2.68
N ALA A 39 -4.14 2.62 3.35
CA ALA A 39 -5.09 2.54 4.47
C ALA A 39 -6.44 1.94 4.05
N ALA A 40 -6.92 2.24 2.83
CA ALA A 40 -8.14 1.67 2.27
C ALA A 40 -8.05 0.14 2.12
N GLY A 41 -6.88 -0.42 1.78
CA GLY A 41 -6.70 -1.87 1.74
C GLY A 41 -6.87 -2.53 3.12
N GLY A 42 -6.39 -1.90 4.18
CA GLY A 42 -6.65 -2.33 5.56
C GLY A 42 -8.14 -2.25 5.95
N ALA A 43 -8.82 -1.21 5.49
CA ALA A 43 -10.27 -1.08 5.67
C ALA A 43 -11.05 -2.19 4.94
N ILE A 44 -10.67 -2.49 3.70
CA ILE A 44 -11.30 -3.53 2.87
C ILE A 44 -11.13 -4.91 3.50
N ALA A 45 -9.97 -5.23 4.07
CA ALA A 45 -9.76 -6.49 4.78
C ALA A 45 -10.80 -6.68 5.92
N VAL A 46 -10.99 -5.66 6.76
CA VAL A 46 -11.95 -5.70 7.87
C VAL A 46 -13.40 -5.76 7.35
N LEU A 47 -13.74 -4.95 6.35
CA LEU A 47 -15.09 -4.95 5.76
C LEU A 47 -15.44 -6.29 5.11
N TYR A 48 -14.50 -6.85 4.35
CA TYR A 48 -14.67 -8.14 3.70
C TYR A 48 -14.87 -9.22 4.76
N TYR A 49 -13.99 -9.29 5.75
CA TYR A 49 -14.13 -10.27 6.84
C TYR A 49 -15.48 -10.17 7.55
N GLN A 50 -15.92 -8.96 7.91
CA GLN A 50 -17.19 -8.76 8.61
C GLN A 50 -18.42 -9.05 7.73
N ARG A 51 -18.34 -8.81 6.42
CA ARG A 51 -19.46 -9.01 5.49
C ARG A 51 -19.79 -10.49 5.24
N TYR A 52 -18.78 -11.35 5.27
CA TYR A 52 -18.95 -12.79 5.04
C TYR A 52 -19.11 -13.59 6.34
N GLN A 53 -19.05 -12.95 7.50
CA GLN A 53 -19.44 -13.57 8.74
C GLN A 53 -20.97 -13.65 8.88
N PRO A 54 -21.48 -14.66 9.61
CA PRO A 54 -22.90 -14.74 9.95
C PRO A 54 -23.40 -13.44 10.61
N PRO A 55 -24.66 -13.01 10.37
CA PRO A 55 -25.21 -11.79 10.97
C PRO A 55 -25.14 -11.75 12.50
N GLU A 56 -25.21 -12.92 13.12
CA GLU A 56 -25.15 -13.13 14.58
C GLU A 56 -23.71 -13.12 15.13
N ALA A 57 -22.70 -13.14 14.27
CA ALA A 57 -21.32 -13.17 14.70
C ALA A 57 -20.94 -11.85 15.41
N PRO A 58 -20.14 -11.94 16.49
CA PRO A 58 -19.62 -10.75 17.15
C PRO A 58 -18.78 -9.93 16.17
N LEU A 59 -18.71 -8.62 16.40
CA LEU A 59 -17.77 -7.78 15.66
C LEU A 59 -16.34 -8.28 15.88
N LEU A 60 -15.50 -8.08 14.87
CA LEU A 60 -14.07 -8.35 14.94
C LEU A 60 -13.47 -7.70 16.22
N SER A 61 -12.70 -8.48 16.99
CA SER A 61 -12.06 -7.95 18.20
C SER A 61 -10.91 -7.00 17.84
N THR A 62 -10.61 -6.03 18.71
CA THR A 62 -9.51 -5.08 18.48
C THR A 62 -8.17 -5.79 18.24
N PRO A 63 -7.75 -6.81 19.03
CA PRO A 63 -6.50 -7.52 18.76
C PRO A 63 -6.47 -8.20 17.39
N MET A 64 -7.61 -8.75 16.97
CA MET A 64 -7.71 -9.42 15.67
C MET A 64 -7.69 -8.41 14.50
N ALA A 65 -8.26 -7.23 14.68
CA ALA A 65 -8.16 -6.13 13.72
C ALA A 65 -6.73 -5.60 13.59
N VAL A 66 -5.99 -5.49 14.71
CA VAL A 66 -4.57 -5.13 14.71
C VAL A 66 -3.76 -6.15 13.91
N GLN A 67 -3.93 -7.44 14.23
CA GLN A 67 -3.23 -8.52 13.55
C GLN A 67 -3.56 -8.55 12.05
N MET A 68 -4.85 -8.42 11.70
CA MET A 68 -5.31 -8.39 10.30
C MET A 68 -4.71 -7.20 9.55
N GLY A 69 -4.71 -6.00 10.14
CA GLY A 69 -4.12 -4.81 9.55
C GLY A 69 -2.62 -4.97 9.29
N LEU A 70 -1.86 -5.48 10.27
CA LEU A 70 -0.42 -5.72 10.12
C LEU A 70 -0.12 -6.77 9.04
N MET A 71 -0.83 -7.90 9.03
CA MET A 71 -0.65 -8.95 8.02
C MET A 71 -1.01 -8.45 6.62
N THR A 72 -2.09 -7.67 6.50
CA THR A 72 -2.49 -7.04 5.24
C THR A 72 -1.39 -6.13 4.71
N GLY A 73 -0.73 -5.37 5.59
CA GLY A 73 0.38 -4.49 5.21
C GLY A 73 1.63 -5.23 4.78
N ILE A 74 2.00 -6.33 5.46
CA ILE A 74 3.15 -7.16 5.05
C ILE A 74 2.91 -7.77 3.67
N ILE A 75 1.74 -8.38 3.47
CA ILE A 75 1.36 -8.95 2.16
C ILE A 75 1.29 -7.86 1.09
N GLY A 76 0.74 -6.69 1.43
CA GLY A 76 0.68 -5.54 0.52
C GLY A 76 2.06 -5.03 0.13
N ALA A 77 3.01 -4.93 1.07
CA ALA A 77 4.37 -4.48 0.78
C ALA A 77 5.10 -5.44 -0.18
N LEU A 78 4.97 -6.74 0.05
CA LEU A 78 5.56 -7.77 -0.82
C LEU A 78 4.92 -7.76 -2.21
N ALA A 79 3.59 -7.67 -2.28
CA ALA A 79 2.87 -7.56 -3.54
C ALA A 79 3.27 -6.29 -4.29
N ALA A 80 3.36 -5.14 -3.62
CA ALA A 80 3.76 -3.87 -4.21
C ALA A 80 5.18 -3.96 -4.78
N PHE A 81 6.13 -4.54 -4.03
CA PHE A 81 7.49 -4.75 -4.53
C PHE A 81 7.53 -5.59 -5.81
N VAL A 82 6.75 -6.68 -5.87
CA VAL A 82 6.63 -7.51 -7.07
C VAL A 82 6.01 -6.72 -8.22
N PHE A 83 4.95 -5.95 -7.97
CA PHE A 83 4.32 -5.10 -8.99
C PHE A 83 5.28 -4.04 -9.52
N HIS A 84 6.00 -3.32 -8.65
CA HIS A 84 7.01 -2.33 -9.04
C HIS A 84 8.11 -2.96 -9.89
N TYR A 85 8.60 -4.15 -9.49
CA TYR A 85 9.59 -4.89 -10.27
C TYR A 85 9.07 -5.26 -11.67
N ILE A 86 7.84 -5.78 -11.77
CA ILE A 86 7.22 -6.12 -13.06
C ILE A 86 7.02 -4.87 -13.93
N MET A 87 6.53 -3.77 -13.35
CA MET A 87 6.34 -2.49 -14.06
C MET A 87 7.65 -1.94 -14.57
N TYR A 88 8.73 -2.02 -13.79
CA TYR A 88 10.07 -1.61 -14.21
C TYR A 88 10.58 -2.42 -15.41
N GLN A 89 10.32 -3.73 -15.45
CA GLN A 89 10.71 -4.57 -16.59
C GLN A 89 9.92 -4.26 -17.87
N ILE A 90 8.64 -3.91 -17.75
CA ILE A 90 7.76 -3.66 -18.90
C ILE A 90 7.92 -2.23 -19.44
N MET A 91 7.89 -1.24 -18.55
CA MET A 91 7.83 0.18 -18.91
C MET A 91 9.18 0.89 -18.75
N GLY A 92 10.22 0.20 -18.28
CA GLY A 92 11.48 0.83 -17.89
C GLY A 92 11.30 1.76 -16.70
N ASN A 93 12.24 2.70 -16.54
CA ASN A 93 12.20 3.69 -15.48
C ASN A 93 11.33 4.89 -15.89
N TRP A 94 10.06 4.64 -16.22
CA TRP A 94 9.12 5.65 -16.72
C TRP A 94 8.98 6.85 -15.78
N GLN A 95 9.21 6.66 -14.47
CA GLN A 95 9.24 7.75 -13.48
C GLN A 95 10.38 8.72 -13.73
N VAL A 96 11.57 8.21 -14.04
CA VAL A 96 12.74 9.04 -14.38
C VAL A 96 12.49 9.77 -15.69
N GLU A 97 11.93 9.10 -16.69
CA GLU A 97 11.61 9.71 -17.99
C GLU A 97 10.53 10.79 -17.89
N TRP A 98 9.50 10.59 -17.06
CA TRP A 98 8.49 11.62 -16.76
C TRP A 98 9.09 12.82 -16.02
N ILE A 99 9.99 12.59 -15.06
CA ILE A 99 10.72 13.65 -14.35
C ILE A 99 11.62 14.40 -15.32
N LEU A 100 12.39 13.72 -16.18
CA LEU A 100 13.27 14.34 -17.17
C LEU A 100 12.49 15.21 -18.15
N ASN A 101 11.40 14.69 -18.72
CA ASN A 101 10.53 15.47 -19.60
C ASN A 101 9.91 16.69 -18.88
N SER A 102 9.69 16.60 -17.56
CA SER A 102 9.19 17.74 -16.77
C SER A 102 10.28 18.76 -16.46
N ILE A 103 11.53 18.31 -16.31
CA ILE A 103 12.72 19.14 -16.03
C ILE A 103 13.24 19.81 -17.31
N GLU A 104 13.22 19.14 -18.46
CA GLU A 104 13.58 19.72 -19.76
C GLU A 104 12.66 20.87 -20.18
N ASN A 105 11.43 20.89 -19.66
CA ASN A 105 10.50 22.01 -19.81
C ASN A 105 10.77 23.18 -18.84
N LEU A 106 11.79 23.08 -17.99
CA LEU A 106 12.27 24.17 -17.14
C LEU A 106 13.57 24.72 -17.75
N ASP A 107 13.58 25.99 -18.13
CA ASP A 107 14.68 26.66 -18.86
C ASP A 107 16.05 26.63 -18.14
N ASP A 108 16.08 26.38 -16.84
CA ASP A 108 17.31 26.29 -16.03
C ASP A 108 17.37 24.96 -15.29
N ILE A 109 18.06 23.97 -15.85
CA ILE A 109 18.44 22.76 -15.13
C ILE A 109 19.76 23.01 -14.40
N PRO A 110 19.80 23.04 -13.05
CA PRO A 110 21.05 23.16 -12.32
C PRO A 110 22.06 22.06 -12.71
N ALA A 111 23.34 22.41 -12.90
CA ALA A 111 24.43 21.45 -13.17
C ALA A 111 24.54 20.31 -12.11
N LEU A 112 23.93 20.49 -10.94
CA LEU A 112 23.77 19.46 -9.92
C LEU A 112 23.02 18.21 -10.42
N TRP A 113 22.09 18.36 -11.38
CA TRP A 113 21.26 17.27 -11.87
C TRP A 113 21.99 16.31 -12.82
N GLU A 114 22.95 16.82 -13.59
CA GLU A 114 23.76 15.99 -14.51
C GLU A 114 24.58 14.95 -13.73
N GLY A 115 25.23 15.38 -12.64
CA GLY A 115 26.01 14.47 -11.78
C GLY A 115 25.14 13.45 -11.04
N ILE A 116 23.92 13.84 -10.63
CA ILE A 116 22.97 12.93 -9.99
C ILE A 116 22.46 11.89 -11.01
N TYR A 117 22.21 12.29 -12.25
CA TYR A 117 21.72 11.39 -13.30
C TYR A 117 22.73 10.28 -13.62
N GLU A 118 24.00 10.64 -13.80
CA GLU A 118 25.08 9.69 -14.08
C GLU A 118 25.30 8.70 -12.93
N GLU A 119 25.08 9.14 -11.68
CA GLU A 119 25.15 8.27 -10.51
C GLU A 119 23.93 7.36 -10.35
N LEU A 120 22.73 7.83 -10.70
CA LEU A 120 21.49 7.05 -10.66
C LEU A 120 21.47 5.93 -11.71
N GLN A 121 22.16 6.10 -12.84
CA GLN A 121 22.29 5.06 -13.86
C GLN A 121 23.24 3.93 -13.48
N LYS A 122 24.08 4.09 -12.46
CA LYS A 122 25.00 3.03 -12.01
C LYS A 122 24.21 1.86 -11.44
N GLU A 123 24.48 0.65 -11.91
CA GLU A 123 23.82 -0.60 -11.49
C GLU A 123 23.80 -0.78 -9.96
N LYS A 124 24.88 -0.38 -9.28
CA LYS A 124 25.01 -0.40 -7.82
C LYS A 124 23.94 0.46 -7.11
N TYR A 125 23.56 1.60 -7.70
CA TYR A 125 22.55 2.49 -7.15
C TYR A 125 21.13 1.94 -7.35
N GLN A 126 20.88 1.27 -8.47
CA GLN A 126 19.58 0.64 -8.75
C GLN A 126 19.25 -0.46 -7.73
N VAL A 127 20.22 -1.31 -7.39
CA VAL A 127 20.03 -2.33 -6.35
C VAL A 127 19.78 -1.69 -4.99
N PHE A 128 20.55 -0.66 -4.63
CA PHE A 128 20.37 0.08 -3.37
C PHE A 128 18.98 0.73 -3.28
N ALA A 129 18.54 1.39 -4.35
CA ALA A 129 17.21 2.00 -4.43
C ALA A 129 16.09 0.96 -4.28
N GLY A 130 16.21 -0.21 -4.91
CA GLY A 130 15.25 -1.31 -4.76
C GLY A 130 15.12 -1.79 -3.30
N TRP A 131 16.23 -1.96 -2.60
CA TRP A 131 16.22 -2.32 -1.17
C TRP A 131 15.64 -1.22 -0.30
N ALA A 132 15.98 0.04 -0.56
CA ALA A 132 15.43 1.19 0.17
C ALA A 132 13.90 1.28 0.01
N ILE A 133 13.39 1.06 -1.22
CA ILE A 133 11.95 1.02 -1.50
C ILE A 133 11.29 -0.14 -0.74
N LEU A 134 11.88 -1.35 -0.78
CA LEU A 134 11.33 -2.50 -0.07
C LEU A 134 11.24 -2.26 1.44
N ILE A 135 12.33 -1.76 2.06
CA ILE A 135 12.37 -1.46 3.51
C ILE A 135 11.33 -0.40 3.85
N ARG A 136 11.27 0.69 3.07
CA ARG A 136 10.25 1.73 3.24
C ARG A 136 8.84 1.12 3.18
N SER A 137 8.54 0.32 2.16
CA SER A 137 7.21 -0.28 1.98
C SER A 137 6.87 -1.25 3.12
N LEU A 138 7.84 -2.02 3.60
CA LEU A 138 7.65 -2.95 4.70
C LEU A 138 7.34 -2.26 6.03
N ILE A 139 7.72 -0.99 6.19
CA ILE A 139 7.38 -0.17 7.37
C ILE A 139 6.06 0.57 7.15
N LEU A 140 5.91 1.27 6.02
CA LEU A 140 4.75 2.12 5.78
C LEU A 140 3.46 1.31 5.61
N PHE A 141 3.49 0.20 4.86
CA PHE A 141 2.28 -0.55 4.59
C PHE A 141 1.62 -1.06 5.87
N PRO A 142 2.31 -1.79 6.77
CA PRO A 142 1.71 -2.23 8.03
C PRO A 142 1.15 -1.11 8.90
N ILE A 143 1.81 0.05 8.97
CA ILE A 143 1.33 1.18 9.78
C ILE A 143 0.01 1.73 9.21
N PHE A 144 -0.06 1.94 7.89
CA PHE A 144 -1.24 2.52 7.26
C PHE A 144 -2.40 1.52 7.15
N THR A 145 -2.15 0.26 6.78
CA THR A 145 -3.20 -0.77 6.77
C THR A 145 -3.74 -1.04 8.17
N LEU A 146 -2.88 -0.98 9.20
CA LEU A 146 -3.32 -1.04 10.60
C LEU A 146 -4.26 0.12 10.94
N SER A 147 -3.88 1.35 10.60
CA SER A 147 -4.73 2.52 10.86
C SER A 147 -6.10 2.40 10.18
N GLY A 148 -6.13 1.97 8.91
CA GLY A 148 -7.36 1.75 8.15
C GLY A 148 -8.24 0.64 8.73
N ALA A 149 -7.62 -0.46 9.18
CA ALA A 149 -8.33 -1.55 9.85
C ALA A 149 -8.98 -1.09 11.16
N LEU A 150 -8.26 -0.32 11.99
CA LEU A 150 -8.77 0.19 13.27
C LEU A 150 -9.88 1.23 13.09
N ILE A 151 -9.72 2.17 12.16
CA ILE A 151 -10.75 3.17 11.83
C ILE A 151 -12.03 2.47 11.38
N THR A 152 -11.89 1.49 10.50
CA THR A 152 -13.03 0.71 9.99
C THR A 152 -13.72 -0.06 11.09
N LEU A 153 -12.97 -0.73 11.97
CA LEU A 153 -13.54 -1.40 13.12
C LEU A 153 -14.34 -0.42 13.99
N ARG A 154 -13.79 0.78 14.25
CA ARG A 154 -14.45 1.78 15.07
C ARG A 154 -15.75 2.28 14.43
N ILE A 155 -15.78 2.47 13.11
CA ILE A 155 -16.98 2.83 12.35
C ILE A 155 -18.04 1.74 12.48
N LEU A 156 -17.67 0.46 12.34
CA LEU A 156 -18.58 -0.66 12.47
C LEU A 156 -19.14 -0.81 13.89
N GLN A 157 -18.29 -0.61 14.90
CA GLN A 157 -18.71 -0.58 16.31
C GLN A 157 -19.72 0.54 16.57
N ASN A 158 -19.48 1.73 16.01
CA ASN A 158 -20.39 2.86 16.18
C ASN A 158 -21.75 2.62 15.49
N ARG A 159 -21.77 1.90 14.36
CA ARG A 159 -23.02 1.52 13.66
C ARG A 159 -23.85 0.47 14.41
N ARG A 160 -23.24 -0.45 15.16
CA ARG A 160 -23.96 -1.46 15.94
C ARG A 160 -24.44 -0.98 17.31
N ARG A 161 -24.01 0.20 17.79
CA ARG A 161 -24.56 0.78 19.02
C ARG A 161 -26.00 1.23 18.74
N PRO A 162 -27.02 0.65 19.39
CA PRO A 162 -28.37 1.21 19.28
C PRO A 162 -28.32 2.64 19.82
N SER A 163 -28.83 3.58 19.04
CA SER A 163 -29.11 4.94 19.50
C SER A 163 -30.09 4.82 20.68
N ILE A 164 -29.62 5.20 21.86
CA ILE A 164 -30.45 5.40 23.06
C ILE A 164 -31.45 6.52 22.77
#